data_AF-A0A6G2KBE5-F1
#
_entry.id   AF-A0A6G2KBE5-F1
#
_cell.length_a   1.000
_cell.length_b   1.000
_cell.length_c   1.000
_cell.angle_alpha   90.00
_cell.angle_beta   90.00
_cell.angle_gamma   90.00
#
_symmetry.space_group_name_H-M   'P 1'
#
loop_
_entity.id
_entity.type
_entity.pdbx_description
1 polymer ?
#
loop_
_entity_poly.entity_id
_entity_poly.type
_entity_poly.pdbx_seq_one_letter_code
_entity_poly.pdbx_strand_id
1 'polypeptide(L)'
;MNEYLGSGLVKENTFKTYLDAILGDLQSLNKNQNTFRRLIRSIIKAVGNTSSWKSLQKNTDIGSSDTVASYVDTLQNMFILSVFYQYSTESKRGLFQKNKKIHFHDPFYFHVLNGWVGGDRPSFDIATSYLDDDTNQGTLVEGVVANHLIRLAFSISSKKQNFEYSDILYYWRYGKDKEVDFVYNDGDGTEVPIEVKFQNRITSRDLDGLINFKRNTGQRNAILLSKDKLSLENEYVAIPVSLFLLLV
;
A
#
# COMPACT_ATOMS: atom_id res chain seq x y z
N MET A 1 7.66 -14.27 12.38
CA MET A 1 7.37 -15.43 11.51
C MET A 1 7.73 -16.76 12.19
N ASN A 2 8.96 -16.95 12.69
CA ASN A 2 9.36 -18.17 13.42
C ASN A 2 8.51 -18.45 14.68
N GLU A 3 8.09 -17.40 15.40
CA GLU A 3 7.27 -17.55 16.60
C GLU A 3 5.88 -18.13 16.31
N TYR A 4 5.21 -17.61 15.27
CA TYR A 4 3.92 -18.12 14.80
C TYR A 4 4.04 -19.56 14.28
N LEU A 5 5.09 -19.88 13.50
CA LEU A 5 5.30 -21.23 13.00
C LEU A 5 5.52 -22.26 14.12
N GLY A 6 6.14 -21.85 15.24
CA GLY A 6 6.41 -22.73 16.37
C GLY A 6 5.23 -22.89 17.35
N SER A 7 4.42 -21.85 17.54
CA SER A 7 3.41 -21.80 18.61
C SER A 7 1.99 -21.48 18.15
N GLY A 8 1.78 -21.16 16.87
CA GLY A 8 0.51 -20.65 16.35
C GLY A 8 0.17 -19.23 16.84
N LEU A 9 1.07 -18.57 17.55
CA LEU A 9 0.87 -17.27 18.20
C LEU A 9 2.07 -16.34 17.93
N VAL A 10 1.82 -15.04 17.86
CA VAL A 10 2.86 -14.02 18.05
C VAL A 10 2.65 -13.38 19.41
N LYS A 11 3.66 -13.42 20.29
CA LYS A 11 3.49 -12.96 21.67
C LYS A 11 3.29 -11.46 21.73
N GLU A 12 2.54 -10.99 22.73
CA GLU A 12 2.31 -9.56 22.97
C GLU A 12 3.64 -8.79 23.14
N ASN A 13 4.64 -9.41 23.76
CA ASN A 13 5.95 -8.79 23.91
C ASN A 13 6.63 -8.50 22.57
N THR A 14 6.41 -9.34 21.55
CA THR A 14 6.91 -9.10 20.19
C THR A 14 6.26 -7.84 19.61
N PHE A 15 4.94 -7.70 19.69
CA PHE A 15 4.26 -6.46 19.26
C PHE A 15 4.77 -5.23 20.02
N LYS A 16 4.93 -5.36 21.35
CA LYS A 16 5.43 -4.28 22.21
C LYS A 16 6.85 -3.85 21.81
N THR A 17 7.77 -4.78 21.53
CA THR A 17 9.14 -4.45 21.14
C THR A 17 9.18 -3.60 19.88
N TYR A 18 8.41 -3.95 18.85
CA TYR A 18 8.35 -3.15 17.62
C TYR A 18 7.64 -1.81 17.83
N LEU A 19 6.58 -1.78 18.65
CA LEU A 19 5.91 -0.54 19.00
C LEU A 19 6.87 0.42 19.73
N ASP A 20 7.59 -0.06 20.73
CA ASP A 20 8.56 0.74 21.50
C ASP A 20 9.65 1.31 20.59
N ALA A 21 10.14 0.52 19.62
CA ALA A 21 11.12 0.99 18.64
C ALA A 21 10.56 2.14 17.78
N ILE A 22 9.37 1.98 17.21
CA ILE A 22 8.69 3.02 16.40
C ILE A 22 8.49 4.29 17.22
N LEU A 23 8.03 4.15 18.47
CA LEU A 23 7.79 5.29 19.36
C LEU A 23 9.08 5.99 19.79
N GLY A 24 10.16 5.23 20.03
CA GLY A 24 11.48 5.76 20.34
C GLY A 24 12.06 6.58 19.20
N ASP A 25 11.96 6.09 17.96
CA ASP A 25 12.39 6.82 16.77
C ASP A 25 11.60 8.11 16.59
N LEU A 26 10.27 8.06 16.74
CA LEU A 26 9.42 9.26 16.69
C LEU A 26 9.78 10.29 17.75
N GLN A 27 10.09 9.84 18.97
CA GLN A 27 10.56 10.72 20.04
C GLN A 27 11.89 11.37 19.68
N SER A 28 12.84 10.60 19.12
CA SER A 28 14.14 11.14 18.68
C SER A 28 13.99 12.22 17.59
N LEU A 29 12.94 12.13 16.78
CA LEU A 29 12.57 13.09 15.73
C LEU A 29 11.62 14.19 16.22
N ASN A 30 11.44 14.35 17.54
CA ASN A 30 10.57 15.35 18.17
C ASN A 30 9.10 15.29 17.69
N LYS A 31 8.59 14.11 17.36
CA LYS A 31 7.19 13.90 17.00
C LYS A 31 6.33 13.65 18.24
N ASN A 32 5.18 14.30 18.31
CA ASN A 32 4.21 14.14 19.37
C ASN A 32 3.44 12.81 19.22
N GLN A 33 3.53 11.96 20.23
CA GLN A 33 2.92 10.63 20.23
C GLN A 33 1.38 10.65 20.17
N ASN A 34 0.70 11.64 20.76
CA ASN A 34 -0.75 11.74 20.68
C ASN A 34 -1.21 12.11 19.26
N THR A 35 -0.50 13.03 18.61
CA THR A 35 -0.69 13.34 17.18
C THR A 35 -0.45 12.11 16.32
N PHE A 36 0.62 11.36 16.58
CA PHE A 36 0.90 10.10 15.89
C PHE A 36 -0.23 9.09 16.05
N ARG A 37 -0.70 8.86 17.29
CA ARG A 37 -1.80 7.93 17.60
C ARG A 37 -3.08 8.28 16.83
N ARG A 38 -3.44 9.57 16.77
CA ARG A 38 -4.60 10.07 16.02
C ARG A 38 -4.43 9.85 14.52
N LEU A 39 -3.24 10.13 13.99
CA LEU A 39 -2.93 9.93 12.58
C LEU A 39 -3.00 8.45 12.19
N ILE A 40 -2.41 7.55 12.96
CA ILE A 40 -2.42 6.11 12.68
C ILE A 40 -3.84 5.56 12.59
N ARG A 41 -4.75 5.98 13.47
CA ARG A 41 -6.18 5.61 13.36
C ARG A 41 -6.81 6.06 12.04
N SER A 42 -6.41 7.23 11.54
CA SER A 42 -6.89 7.75 10.27
C SER A 42 -6.30 6.98 9.09
N ILE A 43 -4.99 6.68 9.14
CA ILE A 43 -4.29 5.91 8.10
C ILE A 43 -4.83 4.48 8.02
N ILE A 44 -5.05 3.79 9.14
CA ILE A 44 -5.60 2.43 9.15
C ILE A 44 -6.97 2.36 8.48
N LYS A 45 -7.81 3.40 8.63
CA LYS A 45 -9.12 3.47 7.97
C LYS A 45 -9.03 3.78 6.47
N ALA A 46 -7.92 4.40 6.05
CA ALA A 46 -7.72 4.88 4.68
C ALA A 46 -6.74 4.01 3.89
N VAL A 47 -6.11 3.01 4.50
CA VAL A 47 -5.12 2.14 3.86
C VAL A 47 -5.74 1.46 2.64
N GLY A 48 -4.99 1.39 1.55
CA GLY A 48 -5.50 0.87 0.26
C GLY A 48 -6.57 1.73 -0.41
N ASN A 49 -6.92 2.90 0.14
CA ASN A 49 -7.83 3.86 -0.50
C ASN A 49 -7.10 5.16 -0.82
N THR A 50 -7.56 5.87 -1.86
CA THR A 50 -6.99 7.19 -2.18
C THR A 50 -7.39 8.23 -1.13
N SER A 51 -6.44 9.02 -0.66
CA SER A 51 -6.65 10.06 0.35
C SER A 51 -5.83 11.32 0.09
N SER A 52 -6.35 12.47 0.51
CA SER A 52 -5.58 13.72 0.61
C SER A 52 -5.01 13.87 2.02
N TRP A 53 -4.02 14.75 2.20
CA TRP A 53 -3.55 15.09 3.56
C TRP A 53 -4.69 15.68 4.42
N LYS A 54 -5.56 16.48 3.79
CA LYS A 54 -6.73 17.07 4.44
C LYS A 54 -7.77 16.03 4.85
N SER A 55 -7.99 14.97 4.06
CA SER A 55 -8.92 13.90 4.44
C SER A 55 -8.38 13.06 5.59
N LEU A 56 -7.06 12.82 5.64
CA LEU A 56 -6.43 12.13 6.77
C LEU A 56 -6.43 12.97 8.05
N GLN A 57 -6.34 14.30 7.93
CA GLN A 57 -6.50 15.23 9.03
C GLN A 57 -7.96 15.33 9.52
N LYS A 58 -8.95 15.16 8.61
CA LYS A 58 -10.36 15.35 8.93
C LYS A 58 -10.80 14.44 10.07
N ASN A 59 -11.61 14.98 10.99
CA ASN A 59 -12.08 14.27 12.18
C ASN A 59 -10.94 13.77 13.09
N THR A 60 -9.78 14.44 13.01
CA THR A 60 -8.69 14.32 13.98
C THR A 60 -8.44 15.70 14.58
N ASP A 61 -7.91 15.77 15.80
CA ASP A 61 -7.49 17.04 16.42
C ASP A 61 -6.06 17.45 15.98
N ILE A 62 -5.67 17.12 14.75
CA ILE A 62 -4.37 17.49 14.18
C ILE A 62 -4.48 18.89 13.56
N GLY A 63 -3.58 19.79 13.96
CA GLY A 63 -3.69 21.23 13.66
C GLY A 63 -3.57 21.61 12.18
N SER A 64 -2.89 20.82 11.35
CA SER A 64 -2.75 21.10 9.91
C SER A 64 -2.52 19.86 9.06
N SER A 65 -2.86 19.95 7.77
CA SER A 65 -2.51 18.93 6.78
C SER A 65 -0.99 18.79 6.58
N ASP A 66 -0.23 19.85 6.84
CA ASP A 66 1.24 19.81 6.77
C ASP A 66 1.83 18.98 7.90
N THR A 67 1.19 19.01 9.08
CA THR A 67 1.54 18.11 10.18
C THR A 67 1.31 16.66 9.77
N VAL A 68 0.19 16.36 9.10
CA VAL A 68 -0.06 15.01 8.56
C VAL A 68 1.02 14.60 7.57
N ALA A 69 1.32 15.45 6.58
CA ALA A 69 2.36 15.19 5.58
C ALA A 69 3.72 14.94 6.25
N SER A 70 4.09 15.77 7.22
CA SER A 70 5.36 15.65 7.96
C SER A 70 5.48 14.34 8.75
N TYR A 71 4.39 13.81 9.31
CA TYR A 71 4.43 12.51 9.99
C TYR A 71 4.46 11.35 9.00
N VAL A 72 3.70 11.42 7.90
CA VAL A 72 3.74 10.37 6.88
C VAL A 72 5.10 10.32 6.20
N ASP A 73 5.74 11.46 5.93
CA ASP A 73 7.12 11.55 5.46
C ASP A 73 8.10 10.88 6.43
N THR A 74 7.98 11.15 7.73
CA THR A 74 8.78 10.46 8.75
C THR A 74 8.59 8.94 8.72
N LEU A 75 7.35 8.46 8.59
CA LEU A 75 7.07 7.02 8.52
C LEU A 75 7.57 6.37 7.22
N GLN A 76 7.61 7.12 6.11
CA GLN A 76 8.24 6.66 4.87
C GLN A 76 9.76 6.50 5.06
N ASN A 77 10.42 7.49 5.67
CA ASN A 77 11.85 7.45 5.96
C ASN A 77 12.23 6.34 6.96
N MET A 78 11.29 5.90 7.78
CA MET A 78 11.42 4.75 8.68
C MET A 78 11.06 3.40 8.01
N PHE A 79 10.75 3.38 6.71
CA PHE A 79 10.30 2.19 5.98
C PHE A 79 9.03 1.52 6.57
N ILE A 80 8.16 2.31 7.21
CA ILE A 80 6.89 1.82 7.79
C ILE A 80 5.77 1.96 6.76
N LEU A 81 5.75 3.08 6.02
CA LEU A 81 4.75 3.37 5.01
C LEU A 81 5.36 3.53 3.63
N SER A 82 4.55 3.27 2.61
CA SER A 82 4.84 3.62 1.22
C SER A 82 3.68 4.46 0.66
N VAL A 83 4.02 5.51 -0.09
CA VAL A 83 3.03 6.46 -0.63
C VAL A 83 3.13 6.46 -2.15
N PHE A 84 2.00 6.24 -2.82
CA PHE A 84 1.88 6.21 -4.27
C PHE A 84 1.08 7.40 -4.76
N TYR A 85 1.62 8.15 -5.70
CA TYR A 85 0.99 9.33 -6.27
C TYR A 85 0.12 8.98 -7.48
N GLN A 86 -0.85 9.85 -7.80
CA GLN A 86 -1.72 9.63 -8.94
C GLN A 86 -0.94 9.80 -10.24
N TYR A 87 -1.01 8.83 -11.12
CA TYR A 87 -0.38 8.86 -12.42
C TYR A 87 -1.15 9.75 -13.40
N SER A 88 -0.43 10.63 -14.09
CA SER A 88 -0.95 11.39 -15.23
C SER A 88 -0.61 10.68 -16.54
N THR A 89 -1.63 10.30 -17.30
CA THR A 89 -1.44 9.69 -18.62
C THR A 89 -0.94 10.68 -19.68
N GLU A 90 -1.13 11.98 -19.44
CA GLU A 90 -0.66 13.07 -20.32
C GLU A 90 0.82 13.37 -20.11
N SER A 91 1.22 13.63 -18.86
CA SER A 91 2.60 14.00 -18.52
C SER A 91 3.49 12.81 -18.18
N LYS A 92 2.92 11.60 -18.10
CA LYS A 92 3.61 10.34 -17.77
C LYS A 92 4.39 10.41 -16.44
N ARG A 93 3.82 11.12 -15.46
CA ARG A 93 4.44 11.39 -14.14
C ARG A 93 3.39 11.43 -13.03
N GLY A 94 3.85 11.35 -11.78
CA GLY A 94 3.03 11.52 -10.59
C GLY A 94 2.49 12.94 -10.40
N LEU A 95 1.24 13.04 -9.93
CA LEU A 95 0.57 14.28 -9.56
C LEU A 95 0.62 14.47 -8.04
N PHE A 96 1.71 15.04 -7.53
CA PHE A 96 1.97 15.20 -6.08
C PHE A 96 0.90 15.99 -5.31
N GLN A 97 0.15 16.87 -6.00
CA GLN A 97 -0.92 17.67 -5.40
C GLN A 97 -2.25 16.92 -5.28
N LYS A 98 -2.40 15.77 -5.94
CA LYS A 98 -3.64 14.98 -5.93
C LYS A 98 -3.70 14.06 -4.71
N ASN A 99 -4.75 13.25 -4.66
CA ASN A 99 -4.82 12.17 -3.68
C ASN A 99 -3.66 11.19 -3.91
N LYS A 100 -3.40 10.38 -2.91
CA LYS A 100 -2.36 9.36 -2.85
C LYS A 100 -2.92 8.08 -2.27
N LYS A 101 -2.30 6.96 -2.59
CA LYS A 101 -2.55 5.67 -1.94
C LYS A 101 -1.46 5.43 -0.90
N ILE A 102 -1.82 4.93 0.28
CA ILE A 102 -0.88 4.66 1.36
C ILE A 102 -1.00 3.18 1.74
N HIS A 103 0.15 2.52 1.81
CA HIS A 103 0.27 1.14 2.26
C HIS A 103 1.30 1.04 3.38
N PHE A 104 1.14 0.05 4.25
CA PHE A 104 2.21 -0.36 5.15
C PHE A 104 3.23 -1.19 4.39
N HIS A 105 4.50 -0.94 4.65
CA HIS A 105 5.60 -1.65 4.00
C HIS A 105 5.61 -3.15 4.35
N ASP A 106 5.14 -3.49 5.55
CA ASP A 106 4.97 -4.86 6.04
C ASP A 106 3.62 -4.98 6.79
N PRO A 107 2.81 -6.03 6.55
CA PRO A 107 1.57 -6.27 7.29
C PRO A 107 1.75 -6.34 8.80
N PHE A 108 2.92 -6.75 9.30
CA PHE A 108 3.21 -6.77 10.71
C PHE A 108 3.26 -5.35 11.31
N TYR A 109 3.81 -4.36 10.61
CA TYR A 109 3.75 -2.96 11.06
C TYR A 109 2.31 -2.45 11.13
N PHE A 110 1.48 -2.83 10.16
CA PHE A 110 0.05 -2.55 10.23
C PHE A 110 -0.55 -3.14 11.51
N HIS A 111 -0.30 -4.42 11.81
CA HIS A 111 -0.88 -5.08 12.99
C HIS A 111 -0.34 -4.55 14.32
N VAL A 112 0.95 -4.19 14.42
CA VAL A 112 1.53 -3.51 15.59
C VAL A 112 0.80 -2.20 15.88
N LEU A 113 0.63 -1.38 14.86
CA LEU A 113 -0.01 -0.07 15.01
C LEU A 113 -1.52 -0.17 15.18
N ASN A 114 -2.17 -1.14 14.53
CA ASN A 114 -3.60 -1.42 14.68
C ASN A 114 -3.93 -1.93 16.08
N GLY A 115 -3.13 -2.85 16.63
CA GLY A 115 -3.27 -3.31 18.02
C GLY A 115 -3.11 -2.14 19.01
N TRP A 116 -2.08 -1.32 18.82
CA TRP A 116 -1.81 -0.17 19.68
C TRP A 116 -2.96 0.86 19.73
N VAL A 117 -3.59 1.15 18.58
CA VAL A 117 -4.66 2.16 18.52
C VAL A 117 -6.06 1.59 18.72
N GLY A 118 -6.24 0.30 18.47
CA GLY A 118 -7.51 -0.44 18.50
C GLY A 118 -8.05 -0.69 19.91
N GLY A 119 -7.15 -0.88 20.89
CA GLY A 119 -7.51 -0.94 22.32
C GLY A 119 -8.27 -2.20 22.74
N ASP A 120 -8.06 -2.57 24.00
CA ASP A 120 -8.88 -3.49 24.82
C ASP A 120 -8.75 -5.00 24.56
N ARG A 121 -7.94 -5.43 23.60
CA ARG A 121 -7.61 -6.85 23.36
C ARG A 121 -6.13 -7.04 23.06
N PRO A 122 -5.57 -8.26 23.28
CA PRO A 122 -4.24 -8.60 22.81
C PRO A 122 -4.05 -8.30 21.32
N SER A 123 -2.86 -7.84 20.94
CA SER A 123 -2.54 -7.39 19.58
C SER A 123 -2.71 -8.52 18.55
N PHE A 124 -2.38 -9.76 18.95
CA PHE A 124 -2.57 -10.93 18.10
C PHE A 124 -4.05 -11.21 17.81
N ASP A 125 -4.93 -11.10 18.81
CA ASP A 125 -6.37 -11.34 18.63
C ASP A 125 -7.00 -10.29 17.69
N ILE A 126 -6.53 -9.04 17.77
CA ILE A 126 -6.92 -7.99 16.83
C ILE A 126 -6.44 -8.31 15.41
N ALA A 127 -5.22 -8.83 15.28
CA ALA A 127 -4.65 -9.21 13.99
C ALA A 127 -5.42 -10.37 13.34
N THR A 128 -5.70 -11.44 14.08
CA THR A 128 -6.50 -12.58 13.57
C THR A 128 -7.93 -12.15 13.22
N SER A 129 -8.59 -11.40 14.10
CA SER A 129 -9.94 -10.86 13.84
C SER A 129 -9.98 -10.00 12.56
N TYR A 130 -8.91 -9.26 12.28
CA TYR A 130 -8.81 -8.45 11.06
C TYR A 130 -8.67 -9.34 9.82
N LEU A 131 -7.86 -10.40 9.92
CA LEU A 131 -7.61 -11.37 8.85
C LEU A 131 -8.80 -12.31 8.57
N ASP A 132 -9.75 -12.46 9.48
CA ASP A 132 -10.95 -13.28 9.23
C ASP A 132 -11.88 -12.69 8.15
N ASP A 133 -11.71 -11.42 7.80
CA ASP A 133 -12.45 -10.74 6.74
C ASP A 133 -11.65 -10.73 5.41
N ASP A 134 -12.26 -11.26 4.34
CA ASP A 134 -11.63 -11.37 3.01
C ASP A 134 -11.25 -10.00 2.42
N THR A 135 -12.00 -8.93 2.71
CA THR A 135 -11.71 -7.57 2.20
C THR A 135 -10.46 -7.00 2.87
N ASN A 136 -10.37 -7.18 4.18
CA ASN A 136 -9.21 -6.83 4.99
C ASN A 136 -7.96 -7.60 4.54
N GLN A 137 -8.08 -8.91 4.26
CA GLN A 137 -6.99 -9.68 3.66
C GLN A 137 -6.55 -9.08 2.33
N GLY A 138 -7.49 -8.76 1.44
CA GLY A 138 -7.20 -8.15 0.14
C GLY A 138 -6.44 -6.83 0.28
N THR A 139 -6.80 -6.00 1.24
CA THR A 139 -6.12 -4.73 1.52
C THR A 139 -4.67 -4.93 2.00
N LEU A 140 -4.42 -5.92 2.86
CA LEU A 140 -3.04 -6.24 3.27
C LEU A 140 -2.22 -6.85 2.13
N VAL A 141 -2.83 -7.72 1.33
CA VAL A 141 -2.18 -8.31 0.14
C VAL A 141 -1.80 -7.24 -0.87
N GLU A 142 -2.64 -6.23 -1.08
CA GLU A 142 -2.30 -5.08 -1.93
C GLU A 142 -1.06 -4.35 -1.40
N GLY A 143 -0.93 -4.17 -0.09
CA GLY A 143 0.27 -3.61 0.54
C GLY A 143 1.53 -4.49 0.37
N VAL A 144 1.39 -5.82 0.46
CA VAL A 144 2.48 -6.77 0.18
C VAL A 144 2.93 -6.66 -1.27
N VAL A 145 1.98 -6.59 -2.20
CA VAL A 145 2.26 -6.37 -3.63
C VAL A 145 2.98 -5.04 -3.83
N ALA A 146 2.52 -3.96 -3.18
CA ALA A 146 3.15 -2.66 -3.24
C ALA A 146 4.64 -2.73 -2.86
N ASN A 147 4.95 -3.39 -1.75
CA ASN A 147 6.32 -3.62 -1.30
C ASN A 147 7.15 -4.41 -2.32
N HIS A 148 6.61 -5.50 -2.85
CA HIS A 148 7.32 -6.34 -3.82
C HIS A 148 7.52 -5.62 -5.15
N LEU A 149 6.57 -4.78 -5.57
CA LEU A 149 6.74 -3.90 -6.73
C LEU A 149 7.88 -2.91 -6.53
N ILE A 150 8.00 -2.29 -5.35
CA ILE A 150 9.14 -1.40 -5.03
C ILE A 150 10.46 -2.17 -5.16
N ARG A 151 10.54 -3.37 -4.58
CA ARG A 151 11.73 -4.24 -4.66
C ARG A 151 12.05 -4.64 -6.11
N LEU A 152 11.02 -4.97 -6.89
CA LEU A 152 11.18 -5.40 -8.29
C LEU A 152 11.66 -4.24 -9.14
N ALA A 153 11.02 -3.09 -9.00
CA ALA A 153 11.39 -1.86 -9.66
C ALA A 153 12.84 -1.46 -9.33
N PHE A 154 13.25 -1.60 -8.06
CA PHE A 154 14.65 -1.43 -7.68
C PHE A 154 15.55 -2.43 -8.40
N SER A 155 15.21 -3.72 -8.41
CA SER A 155 16.01 -4.80 -9.02
C SER A 155 16.22 -4.60 -10.52
N ILE A 156 15.19 -4.17 -11.25
CA ILE A 156 15.27 -3.97 -12.72
C ILE A 156 15.75 -2.58 -13.13
N SER A 157 15.73 -1.60 -12.23
CA SER A 157 16.18 -0.23 -12.53
C SER A 157 17.69 -0.19 -12.81
N SER A 158 18.08 0.53 -13.85
CA SER A 158 19.47 0.87 -14.14
C SER A 158 20.02 1.97 -13.21
N LYS A 159 19.15 2.78 -12.60
CA LYS A 159 19.49 3.95 -11.79
C LYS A 159 19.55 3.64 -10.30
N LYS A 160 20.42 2.71 -9.88
CA LYS A 160 20.48 2.24 -8.47
C LYS A 160 20.73 3.36 -7.45
N GLN A 161 21.64 4.28 -7.75
CA GLN A 161 22.06 5.32 -6.80
C GLN A 161 20.97 6.36 -6.50
N ASN A 162 20.17 6.71 -7.51
CA ASN A 162 19.12 7.73 -7.41
C ASN A 162 17.74 7.09 -7.53
N PHE A 163 17.60 5.83 -7.10
CA PHE A 163 16.34 5.12 -7.18
C PHE A 163 15.34 5.75 -6.22
N GLU A 164 14.25 6.25 -6.77
CA GLU A 164 13.09 6.74 -6.03
C GLU A 164 11.85 6.03 -6.59
N TYR A 165 11.21 5.21 -5.77
CA TYR A 165 10.09 4.39 -6.24
C TYR A 165 8.88 5.26 -6.59
N SER A 166 8.74 6.43 -5.97
CA SER A 166 7.63 7.36 -6.24
C SER A 166 7.72 8.06 -7.60
N ASP A 167 8.85 7.96 -8.29
CA ASP A 167 9.04 8.43 -9.67
C ASP A 167 8.74 7.36 -10.73
N ILE A 168 8.42 6.13 -10.32
CA ILE A 168 8.22 4.99 -11.23
C ILE A 168 7.00 4.15 -10.92
N LEU A 169 6.54 4.16 -9.67
CA LEU A 169 5.35 3.45 -9.21
C LEU A 169 4.30 4.45 -8.75
N TYR A 170 3.11 4.29 -9.30
CA TYR A 170 1.98 5.18 -9.11
C TYR A 170 0.72 4.37 -8.89
N TYR A 171 -0.40 5.03 -8.59
CA TYR A 171 -1.73 4.49 -8.85
C TYR A 171 -2.39 5.31 -9.96
N TRP A 172 -3.42 4.81 -10.63
CA TRP A 172 -4.14 5.62 -11.62
C TRP A 172 -5.61 5.75 -11.27
N ARG A 173 -6.20 6.91 -11.57
CA ARG A 173 -7.63 7.13 -11.36
C ARG A 173 -8.22 8.03 -12.44
N TYR A 174 -9.41 7.68 -12.90
CA TYR A 174 -10.20 8.44 -13.86
C TYR A 174 -11.65 8.56 -13.37
N GLY A 175 -12.14 9.79 -13.27
CA GLY A 175 -13.46 10.06 -12.69
C GLY A 175 -13.57 9.59 -11.23
N LYS A 176 -14.78 9.19 -10.83
CA LYS A 176 -15.05 8.79 -9.44
C LYS A 176 -14.75 7.32 -9.16
N ASP A 177 -14.96 6.43 -10.11
CA ASP A 177 -15.08 4.99 -9.81
C ASP A 177 -14.11 4.10 -10.60
N LYS A 178 -13.22 4.69 -11.41
CA LYS A 178 -12.22 3.94 -12.18
C LYS A 178 -10.86 4.18 -11.58
N GLU A 179 -10.27 3.14 -11.03
CA GLU A 179 -8.95 3.15 -10.40
C GLU A 179 -8.17 1.93 -10.90
N VAL A 180 -6.85 2.08 -11.01
CA VAL A 180 -5.92 0.97 -11.11
C VAL A 180 -4.97 1.06 -9.93
N ASP A 181 -4.80 -0.04 -9.20
CA ASP A 181 -4.05 -0.07 -7.94
C ASP A 181 -2.60 0.40 -8.12
N PHE A 182 -1.92 -0.11 -9.15
CA PHE A 182 -0.56 0.29 -9.47
C PHE A 182 -0.32 0.54 -10.96
N VAL A 183 0.54 1.50 -11.27
CA VAL A 183 1.09 1.71 -12.61
C VAL A 183 2.60 1.79 -12.48
N TYR A 184 3.29 0.88 -13.17
CA TYR A 184 4.73 0.95 -13.36
C TYR A 184 5.03 1.77 -14.61
N ASN A 185 5.88 2.78 -14.49
CA ASN A 185 6.40 3.55 -15.61
C ASN A 185 7.87 3.90 -15.35
N ASP A 186 8.79 3.46 -16.21
CA ASP A 186 10.24 3.72 -16.05
C ASP A 186 10.73 5.00 -16.75
N GLY A 187 9.83 5.70 -17.46
CA GLY A 187 10.17 6.84 -18.32
C GLY A 187 10.88 6.45 -19.63
N ASP A 188 11.23 5.18 -19.80
CA ASP A 188 11.99 4.65 -20.95
C ASP A 188 11.08 3.86 -21.92
N GLY A 189 9.77 4.13 -21.84
CA GLY A 189 8.74 3.58 -22.74
C GLY A 189 7.96 2.40 -22.15
N THR A 190 8.35 1.87 -20.99
CA THR A 190 7.55 0.85 -20.29
C THR A 190 6.45 1.53 -19.50
N GLU A 191 5.19 1.12 -19.71
CA GLU A 191 4.03 1.60 -18.97
C GLU A 191 3.06 0.43 -18.77
N VAL A 192 2.96 -0.08 -17.53
CA VAL A 192 2.20 -1.30 -17.24
C VAL A 192 1.22 -1.03 -16.08
N PRO A 193 -0.09 -1.10 -16.34
CA PRO A 193 -1.10 -1.10 -15.29
C PRO A 193 -1.18 -2.47 -14.61
N ILE A 194 -1.31 -2.47 -13.30
CA ILE A 194 -1.32 -3.65 -12.44
C ILE A 194 -2.47 -3.51 -11.45
N GLU A 195 -3.42 -4.45 -11.51
CA GLU A 195 -4.58 -4.49 -10.63
C GLU A 195 -4.46 -5.65 -9.65
N VAL A 196 -4.78 -5.44 -8.37
CA VAL A 196 -4.81 -6.50 -7.36
C VAL A 196 -6.26 -6.88 -7.06
N LYS A 197 -6.57 -8.17 -7.22
CA LYS A 197 -7.87 -8.76 -6.88
C LYS A 197 -7.67 -10.07 -6.14
N PHE A 198 -7.40 -9.96 -4.85
CA PHE A 198 -7.25 -11.10 -3.96
C PHE A 198 -8.61 -11.59 -3.45
N GLN A 199 -9.44 -12.11 -4.35
CA GLN A 199 -10.78 -12.62 -4.08
C GLN A 199 -11.07 -13.87 -4.90
N ASN A 200 -12.02 -14.69 -4.44
CA ASN A 200 -12.30 -16.00 -5.07
C ASN A 200 -12.98 -15.86 -6.45
N ARG A 201 -13.66 -14.75 -6.73
CA ARG A 201 -14.36 -14.53 -8.01
C ARG A 201 -14.06 -13.13 -8.52
N ILE A 202 -13.47 -13.05 -9.70
CA ILE A 202 -13.20 -11.79 -10.40
C ILE A 202 -14.31 -11.55 -11.43
N THR A 203 -14.92 -10.38 -11.39
CA THR A 203 -16.00 -9.95 -12.28
C THR A 203 -15.48 -8.97 -13.33
N SER A 204 -16.26 -8.72 -14.38
CA SER A 204 -15.90 -7.71 -15.40
C SER A 204 -15.76 -6.31 -14.81
N ARG A 205 -16.56 -5.96 -13.79
CA ARG A 205 -16.49 -4.67 -13.11
C ARG A 205 -15.14 -4.46 -12.42
N ASP A 206 -14.56 -5.52 -11.89
CA ASP A 206 -13.23 -5.47 -11.24
C ASP A 206 -12.11 -5.13 -12.23
N LEU A 207 -12.37 -5.28 -13.54
CA LEU A 207 -11.41 -5.01 -14.61
C LEU A 207 -11.64 -3.66 -15.28
N ASP A 208 -12.68 -2.91 -14.86
CA ASP A 208 -13.03 -1.63 -15.48
C ASP A 208 -11.87 -0.63 -15.40
N GLY A 209 -11.11 -0.64 -14.29
CA GLY A 209 -9.90 0.17 -14.12
C GLY A 209 -8.89 -0.06 -15.23
N LEU A 210 -8.46 -1.32 -15.40
CA LEU A 210 -7.51 -1.74 -16.43
C LEU A 210 -8.01 -1.41 -17.84
N ILE A 211 -9.28 -1.71 -18.15
CA ILE A 211 -9.86 -1.45 -19.47
C ILE A 211 -9.84 0.05 -19.78
N ASN A 212 -10.23 0.91 -18.82
CA ASN A 212 -10.21 2.35 -19.02
C ASN A 212 -8.79 2.90 -19.11
N PHE A 213 -7.84 2.38 -18.33
CA PHE A 213 -6.44 2.77 -18.43
C PHE A 213 -5.91 2.51 -19.85
N LYS A 214 -6.11 1.29 -20.36
CA LYS A 214 -5.67 0.90 -21.71
C LYS A 214 -6.29 1.78 -22.79
N ARG A 215 -7.60 2.06 -22.69
CA ARG A 215 -8.29 2.97 -23.64
C ARG A 215 -7.72 4.39 -23.62
N ASN A 216 -7.37 4.92 -22.44
CA ASN A 216 -6.83 6.27 -22.30
C ASN A 216 -5.36 6.39 -22.72
N THR A 217 -4.60 5.29 -22.66
CA THR A 217 -3.15 5.30 -22.91
C THR A 217 -2.74 4.66 -24.23
N GLY A 218 -3.60 3.83 -24.83
CA GLY A 218 -3.26 2.98 -25.96
C GLY A 218 -2.43 1.74 -25.60
N GLN A 219 -2.16 1.50 -24.30
CA GLN A 219 -1.38 0.36 -23.85
C GLN A 219 -2.10 -0.96 -24.11
N ARG A 220 -1.33 -1.98 -24.50
CA ARG A 220 -1.85 -3.32 -24.83
C ARG A 220 -1.70 -4.31 -23.67
N ASN A 221 -0.65 -4.13 -22.87
CA ASN A 221 -0.31 -5.03 -21.78
C ASN A 221 -0.91 -4.54 -20.47
N ALA A 222 -1.46 -5.46 -19.68
CA ALA A 222 -1.97 -5.21 -18.34
C ALA A 222 -1.76 -6.46 -17.49
N ILE A 223 -1.54 -6.28 -16.19
CA ILE A 223 -1.36 -7.38 -15.24
C ILE A 223 -2.51 -7.36 -14.25
N LEU A 224 -3.12 -8.52 -14.04
CA LEU A 224 -4.05 -8.76 -12.96
C LEU A 224 -3.40 -9.71 -11.97
N LEU A 225 -3.13 -9.24 -10.76
CA LEU A 225 -2.67 -10.06 -9.66
C LEU A 225 -3.88 -10.65 -8.93
N SER A 226 -4.09 -11.95 -9.13
CA SER A 226 -5.25 -12.68 -8.65
C SER A 226 -4.92 -13.49 -7.39
N LYS A 227 -5.94 -14.02 -6.71
CA LYS A 227 -5.72 -14.95 -5.58
C LYS A 227 -5.05 -16.25 -6.03
N ASP A 228 -5.52 -16.84 -7.13
CA ASP A 228 -5.16 -18.19 -7.58
C ASP A 228 -5.19 -18.40 -9.11
N LYS A 229 -5.70 -17.44 -9.88
CA LYS A 229 -5.86 -17.55 -11.34
C LYS A 229 -4.57 -17.24 -12.08
N LEU A 230 -4.05 -18.22 -12.82
CA LEU A 230 -3.01 -18.06 -13.84
C LEU A 230 -3.63 -18.21 -15.23
N SER A 231 -3.68 -17.13 -16.01
CA SER A 231 -4.19 -17.20 -17.38
C SER A 231 -3.65 -16.07 -18.27
N LEU A 232 -3.55 -16.37 -19.57
CA LEU A 232 -3.31 -15.36 -20.60
C LEU A 232 -4.66 -15.01 -21.25
N GLU A 233 -5.16 -13.82 -20.96
CA GLU A 233 -6.39 -13.30 -21.56
C GLU A 233 -6.02 -12.33 -22.69
N ASN A 234 -6.96 -12.06 -23.61
CA ASN A 234 -6.72 -11.12 -24.71
C ASN A 234 -6.35 -9.71 -24.22
N GLU A 235 -6.88 -9.31 -23.06
CA GLU A 235 -6.76 -7.95 -22.54
C GLU A 235 -5.71 -7.79 -21.43
N TYR A 236 -5.32 -8.87 -20.75
CA TYR A 236 -4.42 -8.83 -19.59
C TYR A 236 -3.82 -10.23 -19.31
N VAL A 237 -2.76 -10.26 -18.51
CA VAL A 237 -2.22 -11.50 -17.95
C VAL A 237 -2.67 -11.61 -16.49
N ALA A 238 -3.37 -12.69 -16.14
CA ALA A 238 -3.68 -13.01 -14.75
C ALA A 238 -2.54 -13.82 -14.15
N ILE A 239 -1.98 -13.36 -13.03
CA ILE A 239 -0.90 -14.02 -12.31
C ILE A 239 -1.34 -14.17 -10.85
N PRO A 240 -1.29 -15.37 -10.25
CA PRO A 240 -1.49 -15.52 -8.81
C PRO A 240 -0.48 -14.67 -8.05
N VAL A 241 -0.94 -13.93 -7.04
CA VAL A 241 -0.08 -13.09 -6.19
C VAL A 241 1.10 -13.92 -5.68
N SER A 242 0.87 -15.15 -5.21
CA SER A 242 1.93 -16.03 -4.70
C SER A 242 3.07 -16.27 -5.69
N LEU A 243 2.80 -16.36 -7.00
CA LEU A 243 3.82 -16.50 -8.03
C LEU A 243 4.51 -15.18 -8.33
N PHE A 244 3.75 -14.07 -8.37
CA PHE A 244 4.31 -12.74 -8.59
C PHE A 244 5.32 -12.34 -7.51
N LEU A 245 5.03 -12.67 -6.25
CA LEU A 245 5.92 -12.35 -5.12
C LEU A 245 7.28 -13.08 -5.19
N LEU A 246 7.44 -14.12 -6.02
CA LEU A 246 8.71 -14.83 -6.20
C LEU A 246 9.71 -14.10 -7.12
N LEU A 247 9.30 -13.00 -7.75
CA LEU A 247 10.14 -12.27 -8.71
C LEU A 247 11.24 -11.41 -8.05
N VAL A 248 11.30 -11.35 -6.71
CA VAL A 248 12.15 -10.44 -5.93
C VAL A 248 12.79 -11.05 -4.70
#